data_AF-A0A1H4V5R9-F1
#
_entry.id   AF-A0A1H4V5R9-F1
#
_cell.length_a   1.000
_cell.length_b   1.000
_cell.length_c   1.000
_cell.angle_alpha   90.00
_cell.angle_beta   90.00
_cell.angle_gamma   90.00
#
_symmetry.space_group_name_H-M   'P 1'
#
loop_
_entity.id
_entity.type
_entity.pdbx_description
1 polymer ?
#
loop_
_entity_poly.entity_id
_entity_poly.type
_entity_poly.pdbx_seq_one_letter_code
_entity_poly.pdbx_strand_id
1 'polypeptide(L)'
;MAEISFEGAPGDSIAGALRFAAGFAARQLLNEEVPVDAVVTWSQGGQFRGRLTDQLDTTITVGDREIELNSLQAIEFYPPEEASHG
;
A
#
# COMPACT_ATOMS: atom_id res chain seq x y z
N MET A 1 -15.97 -5.01 18.43
CA MET A 1 -15.15 -5.69 17.40
C MET A 1 -16.00 -5.70 16.15
N ALA A 2 -15.54 -5.07 15.06
CA ALA A 2 -16.25 -5.07 13.79
C ALA A 2 -15.37 -5.78 12.78
N GLU A 3 -15.81 -6.95 12.35
CA GLU A 3 -15.22 -7.71 11.25
C GLU A 3 -15.90 -7.24 9.96
N ILE A 4 -15.13 -6.69 9.02
CA ILE A 4 -15.64 -6.32 7.70
C ILE A 4 -15.16 -7.39 6.73
N SER A 5 -16.08 -8.28 6.36
CA SER A 5 -15.87 -9.26 5.29
C SER A 5 -16.34 -8.67 3.96
N PHE A 6 -15.49 -8.74 2.93
CA PHE A 6 -15.81 -8.28 1.58
C PHE A 6 -16.11 -9.48 0.68
N GLU A 7 -17.40 -9.72 0.40
CA GLU A 7 -17.82 -10.66 -0.65
C GLU A 7 -18.00 -9.87 -1.95
N GLY A 8 -16.93 -9.76 -2.75
CA GLY A 8 -16.91 -9.05 -4.03
C GLY A 8 -16.51 -9.98 -5.18
N ALA A 9 -17.30 -10.00 -6.25
CA ALA A 9 -17.03 -10.75 -7.47
C ALA A 9 -15.62 -10.45 -8.06
N PRO A 10 -14.94 -11.45 -8.66
CA PRO A 10 -13.49 -11.44 -8.84
C PRO A 10 -13.06 -10.51 -9.98
N GLY A 11 -12.21 -9.51 -9.67
CA GLY A 11 -11.43 -8.76 -10.67
C GLY A 11 -11.45 -7.24 -10.47
N ASP A 12 -12.63 -6.61 -10.52
CA ASP A 12 -12.73 -5.15 -10.66
C ASP A 12 -12.98 -4.43 -9.32
N SER A 13 -13.86 -4.97 -8.47
CA SER A 13 -14.22 -4.33 -7.19
C SER A 13 -13.15 -4.47 -6.11
N ILE A 14 -12.39 -5.58 -6.10
CA ILE A 14 -11.29 -5.79 -5.16
C ILE A 14 -10.10 -4.90 -5.55
N ALA A 15 -9.79 -4.80 -6.84
CA ALA A 15 -8.76 -3.88 -7.34
C ALA A 15 -9.13 -2.42 -7.07
N GLY A 16 -10.39 -2.03 -7.27
CA GLY A 16 -10.89 -0.70 -6.93
C GLY A 16 -10.82 -0.39 -5.44
N ALA A 17 -11.23 -1.34 -4.57
CA ALA A 17 -11.16 -1.19 -3.12
C ALA A 17 -9.71 -1.14 -2.61
N LEU A 18 -8.81 -1.97 -3.17
CA LEU A 18 -7.38 -1.93 -2.90
C LEU A 18 -6.76 -0.60 -3.33
N ARG A 19 -7.06 -0.09 -4.53
CA ARG A 19 -6.59 1.24 -4.97
C ARG A 19 -7.02 2.33 -4.00
N PHE A 20 -8.30 2.33 -3.62
CA PHE A 20 -8.85 3.34 -2.74
C PHE A 20 -8.21 3.26 -1.34
N ALA A 21 -8.14 2.06 -0.75
CA ALA A 21 -7.55 1.85 0.56
C ALA A 21 -6.04 2.16 0.57
N ALA A 22 -5.30 1.71 -0.43
CA ALA A 22 -3.86 1.97 -0.57
C ALA A 22 -3.58 3.45 -0.78
N GLY A 23 -4.31 4.11 -1.68
CA GLY A 23 -4.16 5.54 -1.93
C GLY A 23 -4.50 6.37 -0.71
N PHE A 24 -5.59 6.04 -0.01
CA PHE A 24 -5.98 6.72 1.23
C PHE A 24 -4.97 6.53 2.36
N ALA A 25 -4.51 5.30 2.59
CA ALA A 25 -3.51 4.99 3.62
C ALA A 25 -2.17 5.68 3.32
N ALA A 26 -1.66 5.56 2.08
CA ALA A 26 -0.43 6.21 1.66
C ALA A 26 -0.51 7.74 1.82
N ARG A 27 -1.64 8.36 1.45
CA ARG A 27 -1.83 9.80 1.58
C ARG A 27 -1.89 10.28 3.02
N GLN A 28 -2.55 9.53 3.90
CA GLN A 28 -2.55 9.86 5.33
C GLN A 28 -1.14 9.80 5.91
N LEU A 29 -0.40 8.75 5.61
CA LEU A 29 0.96 8.56 6.11
C LEU A 29 1.95 9.60 5.58
N LEU A 30 1.82 9.99 4.30
CA LEU A 30 2.63 11.07 3.71
C LEU A 30 2.28 12.44 4.32
N ASN A 31 1.00 12.70 4.61
CA ASN A 31 0.58 13.94 5.29
C ASN A 31 1.11 14.04 6.72
N GLU A 32 1.34 12.90 7.39
CA GLU A 32 1.93 12.86 8.72
C GLU A 32 3.46 13.08 8.69
N GLU A 33 4.08 13.18 7.50
CA GLU A 33 5.53 13.29 7.29
C GLU A 33 6.33 12.15 7.95
N VAL A 34 5.67 11.03 8.25
CA VAL A 34 6.28 9.85 8.88
C VAL A 34 6.85 8.96 7.79
N PRO A 35 8.15 8.59 7.84
CA PRO A 35 8.75 7.74 6.83
C PRO A 35 8.27 6.29 6.96
N VAL A 36 7.24 5.89 6.21
CA VAL A 36 6.68 4.53 6.25
C VAL A 36 7.38 3.61 5.26
N ASP A 37 7.68 2.38 5.67
CA ASP A 37 8.08 1.31 4.75
C ASP A 37 6.84 0.64 4.17
N ALA A 38 6.79 0.45 2.86
CA ALA A 38 5.74 -0.30 2.19
C ALA A 38 6.32 -1.59 1.59
N VAL A 39 5.60 -2.69 1.77
CA VAL A 39 5.80 -3.94 1.02
C VAL A 39 4.70 -4.06 -0.01
N VAL A 40 5.08 -4.05 -1.28
CA VAL A 40 4.18 -4.23 -2.41
C VAL A 40 4.29 -5.66 -2.91
N THR A 41 3.14 -6.30 -3.15
CA THR A 41 3.04 -7.63 -3.75
C THR A 41 2.32 -7.51 -5.08
N TRP A 42 2.95 -7.94 -6.17
CA TRP A 42 2.35 -7.90 -7.51
C TRP A 42 1.47 -9.12 -7.77
N SER A 43 0.46 -8.97 -8.63
CA SER A 43 -0.45 -10.04 -9.06
C SER A 43 0.25 -11.24 -9.72
N GLN A 44 1.48 -11.06 -10.21
CA GLN A 44 2.31 -12.12 -10.79
C GLN A 44 3.20 -12.85 -9.76
N GLY A 45 3.09 -12.53 -8.46
CA GLY A 45 3.79 -13.24 -7.39
C GLY A 45 5.17 -12.69 -7.01
N GLY A 46 5.47 -11.43 -7.33
CA GLY A 46 6.68 -10.75 -6.84
C GLY A 46 6.41 -9.90 -5.60
N GLN A 47 7.45 -9.60 -4.82
CA GLN A 47 7.37 -8.65 -3.71
C GLN A 47 8.52 -7.64 -3.74
N PHE A 48 8.25 -6.43 -3.30
CA PHE A 48 9.27 -5.39 -3.15
C PHE A 48 8.99 -4.56 -1.90
N ARG A 49 10.05 -4.30 -1.13
CA ARG A 49 9.99 -3.46 0.06
C ARG A 49 10.81 -2.20 -0.17
N GLY A 50 10.26 -1.07 0.22
CA GLY A 50 10.98 0.19 0.25
C GLY A 50 10.19 1.25 0.98
N ARG A 51 10.73 2.47 1.04
CA ARG A 51 10.08 3.58 1.74
C ARG A 51 9.02 4.22 0.86
N LEU A 52 7.80 4.39 1.37
CA LEU A 52 6.81 5.21 0.70
C LEU A 52 7.29 6.66 0.69
N THR A 53 7.50 7.22 -0.50
CA THR A 53 8.02 8.59 -0.69
C THR A 53 7.03 9.51 -1.37
N ASP A 54 6.09 8.97 -2.15
CA ASP A 54 5.10 9.75 -2.87
C ASP A 54 3.84 8.93 -3.20
N GLN A 55 2.73 9.61 -3.42
CA GLN A 55 1.46 9.01 -3.86
C GLN A 55 0.73 9.90 -4.86
N LEU A 56 0.41 9.32 -6.02
CA LEU A 56 -0.42 9.91 -7.07
C LEU A 56 -1.73 9.11 -7.21
N ASP A 57 -2.71 9.64 -7.94
CA ASP A 57 -4.07 9.06 -8.03
C ASP A 57 -4.12 7.57 -8.39
N THR A 58 -3.13 7.06 -9.12
CA THR A 58 -3.09 5.65 -9.57
C THR A 58 -1.75 4.94 -9.34
N THR A 59 -0.75 5.67 -8.84
CA THR A 59 0.61 5.15 -8.60
C THR A 59 1.11 5.56 -7.22
N ILE A 60 2.02 4.77 -6.68
CA ILE A 60 2.76 5.10 -5.46
C ILE A 60 4.25 4.97 -5.73
N THR A 61 5.06 5.77 -5.05
CA THR A 61 6.51 5.64 -5.12
C THR A 61 7.01 4.96 -3.85
N VAL A 62 7.65 3.81 -4.03
CA VAL A 62 8.24 3.01 -2.96
C VAL A 62 9.75 2.88 -3.24
N GLY A 63 10.58 3.46 -2.39
CA GLY A 63 12.01 3.65 -2.62
C GLY A 63 12.23 4.51 -3.88
N ASP A 64 12.95 3.95 -4.86
CA ASP A 64 13.22 4.57 -6.16
C ASP A 64 12.31 4.02 -7.28
N ARG A 65 11.19 3.37 -6.92
CA ARG A 65 10.28 2.72 -7.89
C ARG A 65 8.88 3.28 -7.81
N GLU A 66 8.37 3.67 -8.97
CA GLU A 66 6.95 3.95 -9.16
C GLU A 66 6.20 2.63 -9.40
N ILE A 67 5.08 2.45 -8.70
CA ILE A 67 4.30 1.22 -8.66
C ILE A 67 2.86 1.54 -9.02
N GLU A 68 2.34 0.95 -10.09
CA GLU A 68 0.92 1.05 -10.45
C GLU A 68 0.06 0.21 -9.51
N LEU A 69 -0.89 0.86 -8.83
CA LEU A 69 -1.78 0.19 -7.86
C LEU A 69 -2.63 -0.91 -8.51
N ASN A 70 -2.85 -0.84 -9.83
CA ASN A 70 -3.53 -1.87 -10.61
C ASN A 70 -2.80 -3.19 -10.75
N SER A 71 -1.48 -3.12 -10.74
CA SER A 71 -0.62 -4.28 -10.91
C SER A 71 -0.40 -5.03 -9.60
N LEU A 72 -0.88 -4.46 -8.49
CA LEU A 72 -0.71 -4.97 -7.15
C LEU A 72 -1.81 -5.95 -6.77
N GLN A 73 -1.38 -7.05 -6.17
CA GLN A 73 -2.23 -7.97 -5.44
C GLN A 73 -2.49 -7.47 -4.02
N ALA A 74 -1.47 -6.91 -3.37
CA ALA A 74 -1.53 -6.42 -2.01
C ALA A 74 -0.46 -5.36 -1.75
N ILE A 75 -0.71 -4.51 -0.76
CA ILE A 75 0.26 -3.58 -0.20
C ILE A 75 0.13 -3.57 1.32
N GLU A 76 1.26 -3.65 2.00
CA GLU A 76 1.36 -3.61 3.45
C GLU A 76 2.22 -2.41 3.86
N PHE A 77 1.68 -1.55 4.70
CA PHE A 77 2.40 -0.40 5.25
C PHE A 77 2.89 -0.75 6.65
N TYR A 78 4.19 -0.58 6.85
CA TYR A 78 4.85 -0.72 8.14
C TYR A 78 5.27 0.68 8.57
N PRO A 79 4.78 1.18 9.71
CA PRO A 79 5.37 2.38 10.28
C PRO A 79 6.88 2.18 10.39
N PRO A 80 7.70 3.25 10.30
CA PRO A 80 9.07 3.14 10.75
C PRO A 80 8.93 2.75 12.22
N GLU A 81 9.19 1.48 12.56
CA GLU A 81 9.20 1.08 13.95
C GLU A 81 10.01 2.13 14.72
N GLU A 82 9.54 2.49 15.91
CA GLU A 82 10.42 2.89 16.99
C GLU A 82 11.69 2.06 16.83
N ALA A 83 12.79 2.68 16.38
CA ALA A 83 14.05 2.00 16.08
C ALA A 83 14.75 1.44 17.35
N SER A 84 13.98 1.18 18.41
CA SER A 84 14.41 0.82 19.75
C SER A 84 13.39 -0.11 20.40
N HIS A 85 13.56 -1.41 20.21
CA HIS A 85 13.46 -2.43 21.26
C HIS A 85 14.08 -3.70 20.64
N GLY A 86 15.25 -4.18 21.06
CA GLY A 86 15.73 -4.28 22.44
C GLY A 86 15.34 -5.64 22.97
#